data_AF-A0A061RPU6-F1
#
_entry.id   AF-A0A061RPU6-F1
#
_cell.length_a   1.000
_cell.length_b   1.000
_cell.length_c   1.000
_cell.angle_alpha   90.00
_cell.angle_beta   90.00
_cell.angle_gamma   90.00
#
_symmetry.space_group_name_H-M   'P 1'
#
loop_
_entity.id
_entity.type
_entity.pdbx_description
1 polymer ?
#
loop_
_entity_poly.entity_id
_entity_poly.type
_entity_poly.pdbx_seq_one_letter_code
_entity_poly.pdbx_strand_id
1 'polypeptide(L)'
;MFLDSLVGDGDWLARYARDREGNPIPWDLVEEKIRAVHPYSVFQLRGMISIPFFEKALYELPEDGVTPDAVLALADRIDVEIFGGPAARPIMSVPHILADESSAYYHGYVLAKMSVFQTRDHFLSKYGYLTDNPAVGKDLSEFYWRPGNSEGFLDLVEQLTGKPLTADAWVSDMRRPTEAVVKSEETRFNDGAKKGPAISPGSEVDMGMNVKMVHGDETISDSAVDGSFAAASNKFKAWVRKVYFGGQN
;
A
#
# COMPACT_ATOMS: atom_id res chain seq x y z
N MET A 1 -2.83 1.22 -2.11
CA MET A 1 -2.64 1.41 -0.65
C MET A 1 -3.57 0.57 0.22
N PHE A 2 -4.91 0.57 0.04
CA PHE A 2 -5.79 -0.25 0.89
C PHE A 2 -5.52 -1.76 0.74
N LEU A 3 -5.44 -2.28 -0.48
CA LEU A 3 -5.13 -3.69 -0.72
C LEU A 3 -3.74 -4.07 -0.18
N ASP A 4 -2.75 -3.18 -0.33
CA ASP A 4 -1.41 -3.36 0.24
C ASP A 4 -1.41 -3.45 1.78
N SER A 5 -2.44 -2.91 2.44
CA SER A 5 -2.56 -3.02 3.89
C SER A 5 -2.90 -4.44 4.36
N LEU A 6 -3.48 -5.27 3.49
CA LEU A 6 -3.89 -6.63 3.82
C LEU A 6 -2.70 -7.60 3.85
N VAL A 7 -1.70 -7.39 3.00
CA VAL A 7 -0.60 -8.36 2.82
C VAL A 7 0.31 -8.48 4.05
N GLY A 8 0.20 -7.54 4.98
CA GLY A 8 0.90 -7.56 6.26
C GLY A 8 0.11 -8.18 7.41
N ASP A 9 -1.20 -8.42 7.24
CA ASP A 9 -2.08 -8.94 8.29
C ASP A 9 -1.81 -10.44 8.51
N GLY A 10 -1.86 -10.88 9.77
CA GLY A 10 -1.55 -12.25 10.17
C GLY A 10 -2.44 -13.28 9.48
N ASP A 11 -3.72 -12.98 9.27
CA ASP A 11 -4.63 -13.91 8.58
C ASP A 11 -4.31 -14.04 7.08
N TRP A 12 -3.90 -12.96 6.42
CA TRP A 12 -3.45 -12.99 5.03
C TRP A 12 -2.13 -13.77 4.90
N LEU A 13 -1.15 -13.48 5.76
CA LEU A 13 0.13 -14.17 5.79
C LEU A 13 -0.06 -15.67 6.03
N ALA A 14 -0.87 -16.05 7.00
CA ALA A 14 -1.17 -17.44 7.30
C ALA A 14 -1.84 -18.20 6.14
N ARG A 15 -2.62 -17.51 5.30
CA ARG A 15 -3.31 -18.14 4.15
C ARG A 15 -2.46 -18.18 2.89
N TYR A 16 -1.73 -17.10 2.60
CA TYR A 16 -1.17 -16.86 1.27
C TYR A 16 0.35 -16.74 1.21
N ALA A 17 1.03 -16.43 2.32
CA ALA A 17 2.49 -16.46 2.34
C ALA A 17 2.95 -17.92 2.42
N ARG A 18 3.46 -18.43 1.30
CA ARG A 18 3.88 -19.82 1.10
C ARG A 18 5.29 -19.88 0.53
N ASP A 19 6.08 -20.85 0.98
CA ASP A 19 7.36 -21.17 0.35
C ASP A 19 7.16 -21.94 -0.98
N ARG A 20 8.26 -22.40 -1.59
CA ARG A 20 8.21 -23.10 -2.88
C ARG A 20 7.61 -24.50 -2.77
N GLU A 21 7.70 -25.08 -1.57
CA GLU A 21 7.18 -26.38 -1.20
C GLU A 21 5.70 -26.31 -0.77
N GLY A 22 5.16 -25.10 -0.63
CA GLY A 22 3.76 -24.85 -0.27
C GLY A 22 3.51 -24.79 1.24
N ASN A 23 4.53 -24.71 2.07
CA ASN A 23 4.39 -24.56 3.52
C ASN A 23 4.03 -23.12 3.88
N PRO A 24 3.17 -22.89 4.90
CA PRO A 24 2.89 -21.55 5.41
C PRO A 24 4.12 -20.89 6.03
N ILE A 25 4.19 -19.57 5.96
CA ILE A 25 5.16 -18.78 6.72
C ILE A 25 5.09 -19.15 8.22
N PRO A 26 6.22 -19.39 8.91
CA PRO A 26 6.21 -19.66 10.35
C PRO A 26 5.74 -18.45 11.17
N TRP A 27 4.94 -18.69 12.21
CA TRP A 27 4.49 -17.62 13.12
C TRP A 27 5.66 -16.86 13.75
N ASP A 28 6.70 -17.56 14.21
CA ASP A 28 7.85 -16.95 14.87
C ASP A 28 8.52 -15.86 14.00
N LEU A 29 8.53 -16.04 12.67
CA LEU A 29 9.06 -15.05 11.73
C LEU A 29 8.13 -13.83 11.58
N VAL A 30 6.81 -14.06 11.63
CA VAL A 30 5.81 -12.98 11.62
C VAL A 30 5.90 -12.16 12.91
N GLU A 31 6.03 -12.82 14.05
CA GLU A 31 6.23 -12.19 15.35
C GLU A 31 7.53 -11.37 15.39
N GLU A 32 8.65 -11.95 14.94
CA GLU A 32 9.94 -11.27 14.86
C GLU A 32 9.82 -9.98 14.04
N LYS A 33 9.18 -10.05 12.86
CA LYS A 33 8.91 -8.88 12.01
C LYS A 33 8.09 -7.81 12.75
N ILE A 34 7.00 -8.19 13.43
CA ILE A 34 6.17 -7.23 14.17
C ILE A 34 7.00 -6.53 15.24
N ARG A 35 7.78 -7.30 16.02
CA ARG A 35 8.63 -6.77 17.09
C ARG A 35 9.72 -5.84 16.57
N ALA A 36 10.30 -6.15 15.41
CA ALA A 36 11.34 -5.34 14.77
C ALA A 36 10.82 -4.04 14.14
N VAL A 37 9.57 -4.00 13.66
CA VAL A 37 9.05 -2.89 12.84
C VAL A 37 8.04 -2.02 13.58
N HIS A 38 7.09 -2.62 14.32
CA HIS A 38 5.96 -1.89 14.91
C HIS A 38 6.38 -0.70 15.80
N PRO A 39 7.38 -0.82 16.70
CA PRO A 39 7.84 0.30 17.54
C PRO A 39 8.31 1.53 16.74
N TYR A 40 8.74 1.32 15.49
CA TYR A 40 9.31 2.34 14.63
C TYR A 40 8.32 2.85 13.57
N SER A 41 7.06 2.40 13.59
CA SER A 41 6.03 2.79 12.62
C SER A 41 5.82 4.31 12.53
N VAL A 42 6.02 5.03 13.64
CA VAL A 42 5.97 6.50 13.68
C VAL A 42 7.01 7.18 12.77
N PHE A 43 8.16 6.55 12.53
CA PHE A 43 9.18 7.11 11.63
C PHE A 43 8.73 7.06 10.17
N GLN A 44 7.90 6.08 9.80
CA GLN A 44 7.28 6.07 8.48
C GLN A 44 6.32 7.25 8.31
N LEU A 45 5.47 7.53 9.32
CA LEU A 45 4.62 8.72 9.31
C LEU A 45 5.46 9.99 9.18
N ARG A 46 6.51 10.13 10.01
CA ARG A 46 7.42 11.30 9.98
C ARG A 46 8.04 11.52 8.60
N GLY A 47 8.52 10.46 7.97
CA GLY A 47 9.07 10.54 6.62
C GLY A 47 8.04 10.84 5.54
N MET A 48 6.78 10.45 5.73
CA MET A 48 5.72 10.83 4.79
C MET A 48 5.31 12.30 4.95
N ILE A 49 5.25 12.82 6.17
CA ILE A 49 4.82 14.21 6.42
C ILE A 49 5.95 15.21 6.23
N SER A 50 7.24 14.82 6.33
CA SER A 50 8.34 15.77 6.10
C SER A 50 8.31 16.36 4.69
N ILE A 51 7.90 15.57 3.70
CA ILE A 51 7.82 16.00 2.29
C ILE A 51 6.82 17.13 2.08
N PRO A 52 5.52 17.00 2.41
CA PRO A 52 4.57 18.09 2.19
C PRO A 52 4.85 19.33 3.06
N PHE A 53 5.46 19.17 4.24
CA PHE A 53 5.90 20.32 5.04
C PHE A 53 7.07 21.06 4.37
N PHE A 54 8.01 20.33 3.79
CA PHE A 54 9.07 20.91 2.98
C PHE A 54 8.52 21.60 1.74
N GLU A 55 7.64 20.93 0.97
CA GLU A 55 7.01 21.51 -0.22
C GLU A 55 6.29 22.81 0.17
N LYS A 56 5.42 22.78 1.18
CA LYS A 56 4.74 23.99 1.66
C LYS A 56 5.73 25.12 1.97
N ALA A 57 6.76 24.84 2.75
CA ALA A 57 7.73 25.86 3.14
C ALA A 57 8.55 26.39 1.95
N LEU A 58 8.84 25.54 0.96
CA LEU A 58 9.53 25.90 -0.27
C LEU A 58 8.68 26.84 -1.12
N TYR A 59 7.40 26.51 -1.32
CA TYR A 59 6.47 27.33 -2.11
C TYR A 59 6.04 28.63 -1.40
N GLU A 60 6.33 28.77 -0.10
CA GLU A 60 6.13 30.00 0.67
C GLU A 60 7.36 30.91 0.69
N LEU A 61 8.49 30.48 0.12
CA LEU A 61 9.66 31.36 -0.02
C LEU A 61 9.37 32.48 -1.04
N PRO A 62 9.84 33.71 -0.78
CA PRO A 62 9.93 34.74 -1.81
C PRO A 62 10.73 34.23 -3.01
N GLU A 63 10.33 34.60 -4.23
CA GLU A 63 10.97 34.12 -5.46
C GLU A 63 12.49 34.39 -5.49
N ASP A 64 12.92 35.56 -5.00
CA ASP A 64 14.34 35.94 -4.90
C ASP A 64 15.11 35.17 -3.80
N GLY A 65 14.39 34.51 -2.89
CA GLY A 65 14.93 33.64 -1.85
C GLY A 65 15.11 32.18 -2.29
N VAL A 66 14.60 31.79 -3.46
CA VAL A 66 14.71 30.41 -3.98
C VAL A 66 16.10 30.19 -4.60
N THR A 67 17.07 29.90 -3.74
CA THR A 67 18.45 29.57 -4.13
C THR A 67 18.79 28.12 -3.75
N PRO A 68 19.75 27.45 -4.43
CA PRO A 68 20.15 26.09 -4.07
C PRO A 68 20.50 25.91 -2.58
N ASP A 69 21.28 26.84 -2.01
CA ASP A 69 21.68 26.79 -0.60
C ASP A 69 20.47 26.96 0.33
N ALA A 70 19.54 27.86 0.01
CA ALA A 70 18.32 28.04 0.78
C ALA A 70 17.42 26.80 0.75
N VAL A 71 17.29 26.13 -0.40
CA VAL A 71 16.52 24.90 -0.55
C VAL A 71 17.14 23.75 0.24
N LEU A 72 18.46 23.59 0.20
CA LEU A 72 19.17 22.56 0.97
C LEU A 72 19.04 22.82 2.48
N ALA A 73 19.29 24.06 2.92
CA ALA A 73 19.13 24.43 4.33
C ALA A 73 17.68 24.27 4.81
N LEU A 74 16.71 24.53 3.95
CA LEU A 74 15.30 24.31 4.24
C LEU A 74 14.99 22.81 4.41
N ALA A 75 15.49 21.95 3.52
CA ALA A 75 15.33 20.52 3.63
C ALA A 75 15.94 19.98 4.95
N ASP A 76 17.18 20.37 5.26
CA ASP A 76 17.86 19.96 6.49
C ASP A 76 17.09 20.40 7.74
N ARG A 77 16.57 21.64 7.74
CA ARG A 77 15.75 22.17 8.84
C ARG A 77 14.49 21.33 9.04
N ILE A 78 13.76 21.01 7.97
CA ILE A 78 12.53 20.22 8.05
C ILE A 78 12.81 18.79 8.51
N ASP A 79 13.92 18.19 8.06
CA ASP A 79 14.35 16.88 8.56
C ASP A 79 14.58 16.93 10.08
N VAL A 80 15.32 17.92 10.58
CA VAL A 80 15.55 18.08 12.02
C VAL A 80 14.24 18.32 12.79
N GLU A 81 13.36 19.18 12.30
CA GLU A 81 12.10 19.52 12.97
C GLU A 81 11.14 18.33 13.07
N ILE A 82 11.01 17.54 12.01
CA ILE A 82 10.02 16.45 11.93
C ILE A 82 10.59 15.11 12.39
N PHE A 83 11.83 14.77 12.06
CA PHE A 83 12.46 13.54 12.53
C PHE A 83 13.09 13.67 13.91
N GLY A 84 13.45 14.88 14.35
CA GLY A 84 14.23 15.11 15.57
C GLY A 84 15.75 14.94 15.35
N GLY A 85 16.21 14.97 14.09
CA GLY A 85 17.60 14.78 13.68
C GLY A 85 17.69 14.51 12.17
N PRO A 86 18.87 14.12 11.66
CA PRO A 86 19.04 13.75 10.25
C PRO A 86 18.09 12.60 9.87
N ALA A 87 17.35 12.75 8.77
CA ALA A 87 16.49 11.69 8.28
C ALA A 87 17.30 10.52 7.71
N ALA A 88 16.82 9.29 7.91
CA ALA A 88 17.42 8.09 7.31
C ALA A 88 17.40 8.14 5.77
N ARG A 89 16.44 8.87 5.21
CA ARG A 89 16.34 9.22 3.80
C ARG A 89 16.19 10.74 3.70
N PRO A 90 17.21 11.48 3.24
CA PRO A 90 17.12 12.93 3.10
C PRO A 90 16.01 13.36 2.14
N ILE A 91 15.33 14.46 2.42
CA ILE A 91 14.21 14.98 1.60
C ILE A 91 14.61 15.14 0.13
N MET A 92 15.80 15.68 -0.13
CA MET A 92 16.29 15.92 -1.50
C MET A 92 16.57 14.64 -2.31
N SER A 93 16.51 13.46 -1.68
CA SER A 93 16.58 12.16 -2.37
C SER A 93 15.21 11.64 -2.84
N VAL A 94 14.13 12.39 -2.59
CA VAL A 94 12.78 12.02 -3.01
C VAL A 94 12.57 12.52 -4.43
N PRO A 95 12.39 11.64 -5.44
CA PRO A 95 12.28 12.08 -6.83
C PRO A 95 10.98 12.84 -7.10
N HIS A 96 9.91 12.58 -6.32
CA HIS A 96 8.60 13.16 -6.55
C HIS A 96 8.60 14.70 -6.47
N ILE A 97 9.42 15.27 -5.58
CA ILE A 97 9.53 16.72 -5.42
C ILE A 97 10.36 17.39 -6.53
N LEU A 98 11.01 16.60 -7.39
CA LEU A 98 11.85 17.06 -8.49
C LEU A 98 11.21 16.84 -9.87
N ALA A 99 10.03 16.22 -9.91
CA ALA A 99 9.32 15.90 -11.14
C ALA A 99 8.07 16.79 -11.30
N ASP A 100 7.85 17.27 -12.52
CA ASP A 100 6.74 18.17 -12.88
C ASP A 100 5.37 17.59 -12.47
N GLU A 101 5.16 16.32 -12.78
CA GLU A 101 3.90 15.59 -12.56
C GLU A 101 3.57 15.26 -11.10
N SER A 102 4.51 15.46 -10.15
CA SER A 102 4.31 15.04 -8.76
C SER A 102 4.79 16.04 -7.70
N SER A 103 5.32 17.19 -8.11
CA SER A 103 5.66 18.28 -7.21
C SER A 103 4.40 18.90 -6.58
N ALA A 104 4.51 19.31 -5.32
CA ALA A 104 3.39 19.79 -4.48
C ALA A 104 2.24 18.78 -4.29
N TYR A 105 2.45 17.51 -4.61
CA TYR A 105 1.41 16.47 -4.63
C TYR A 105 1.60 15.39 -3.57
N TYR A 106 2.73 15.39 -2.85
CA TYR A 106 3.07 14.30 -1.93
C TYR A 106 2.09 14.18 -0.75
N HIS A 107 1.43 15.27 -0.37
CA HIS A 107 0.36 15.28 0.63
C HIS A 107 -0.75 14.27 0.31
N GLY A 108 -0.99 13.96 -0.97
CA GLY A 108 -1.92 12.92 -1.41
C GLY A 108 -1.62 11.54 -0.82
N TYR A 109 -0.34 11.16 -0.67
CA TYR A 109 0.04 9.90 -0.02
C TYR A 109 -0.32 9.89 1.47
N VAL A 110 -0.18 11.03 2.16
CA VAL A 110 -0.51 11.16 3.58
C VAL A 110 -2.02 11.01 3.77
N LEU A 111 -2.81 11.75 2.99
CA LEU A 111 -4.28 11.70 3.02
C LEU A 111 -4.80 10.31 2.65
N ALA A 112 -4.23 9.68 1.63
CA ALA A 112 -4.57 8.31 1.26
C ALA A 112 -4.20 7.29 2.35
N LYS A 113 -3.09 7.50 3.08
CA LYS A 113 -2.74 6.61 4.20
C LYS A 113 -3.71 6.78 5.37
N MET A 114 -4.09 8.01 5.70
CA MET A 114 -5.13 8.30 6.69
C MET A 114 -6.43 7.57 6.33
N SER A 115 -6.87 7.67 5.07
CA SER A 115 -8.10 6.99 4.64
C SER A 115 -7.99 5.49 4.73
N VAL A 116 -6.84 4.88 4.38
CA VAL A 116 -6.64 3.43 4.55
C VAL A 116 -6.90 2.96 5.98
N PHE A 117 -6.36 3.65 6.99
CA PHE A 117 -6.61 3.25 8.38
C PHE A 117 -8.05 3.49 8.80
N GLN A 118 -8.67 4.60 8.40
CA GLN A 118 -10.07 4.87 8.69
C GLN A 118 -11.02 3.85 8.03
N THR A 119 -10.76 3.48 6.77
CA THR A 119 -11.51 2.45 6.04
C THR A 119 -11.32 1.07 6.67
N ARG A 120 -10.10 0.71 7.09
CA ARG A 120 -9.83 -0.54 7.80
C ARG A 120 -10.61 -0.59 9.12
N ASP A 121 -10.56 0.46 9.92
CA ASP A 121 -11.29 0.56 11.18
C ASP A 121 -12.80 0.43 10.97
N HIS A 122 -13.35 1.11 9.95
CA HIS A 122 -14.75 0.99 9.55
C HIS A 122 -15.11 -0.47 9.20
N PHE A 123 -14.36 -1.13 8.33
CA PHE A 123 -14.66 -2.50 7.92
C PHE A 123 -14.44 -3.53 9.03
N LEU A 124 -13.43 -3.37 9.86
CA LEU A 124 -13.22 -4.24 11.02
C LEU A 124 -14.36 -4.09 12.03
N SER A 125 -14.83 -2.87 12.27
CA SER A 125 -16.00 -2.61 13.12
C SER A 125 -17.29 -3.20 12.54
N LYS A 126 -17.48 -3.08 11.22
CA LYS A 126 -18.70 -3.52 10.52
C LYS A 126 -18.76 -5.03 10.28
N TYR A 127 -17.63 -5.65 9.94
CA TYR A 127 -17.59 -7.04 9.46
C TYR A 127 -16.71 -7.97 10.30
N GLY A 128 -15.85 -7.45 11.17
CA GLY A 128 -14.95 -8.23 12.03
C GLY A 128 -13.68 -8.78 11.36
N TYR A 129 -13.62 -8.83 10.02
CA TYR A 129 -12.45 -9.31 9.27
C TYR A 129 -12.37 -8.70 7.86
N LEU A 130 -11.16 -8.65 7.30
CA LEU A 130 -10.89 -8.05 5.98
C LEU A 130 -10.54 -9.09 4.91
N THR A 131 -9.60 -9.98 5.20
CA THR A 131 -9.07 -10.95 4.24
C THR A 131 -10.15 -11.91 3.74
N ASP A 132 -10.30 -11.99 2.41
CA ASP A 132 -11.32 -12.77 1.69
C ASP A 132 -12.77 -12.42 2.06
N ASN A 133 -13.02 -11.18 2.51
CA ASN A 133 -14.37 -10.74 2.80
C ASN A 133 -15.04 -10.15 1.54
N PRO A 134 -16.04 -10.83 0.92
CA PRO A 134 -16.67 -10.33 -0.30
C PRO A 134 -17.45 -9.02 -0.09
N ALA A 135 -17.89 -8.73 1.14
CA ALA A 135 -18.58 -7.48 1.45
C ALA A 135 -17.65 -6.26 1.36
N VAL A 136 -16.36 -6.43 1.70
CA VAL A 136 -15.34 -5.36 1.57
C VAL A 136 -15.16 -4.97 0.10
N GLY A 137 -15.04 -5.95 -0.80
CA GLY A 137 -14.92 -5.69 -2.24
C GLY A 137 -16.15 -5.00 -2.83
N LYS A 138 -17.35 -5.39 -2.39
CA LYS A 138 -18.61 -4.73 -2.78
C LYS A 138 -18.61 -3.25 -2.38
N ASP A 139 -18.33 -2.96 -1.11
CA ASP A 139 -18.35 -1.59 -0.60
C ASP A 139 -17.26 -0.73 -1.25
N LEU A 140 -16.03 -1.24 -1.41
CA LEU A 140 -14.96 -0.52 -2.14
C LEU A 140 -15.36 -0.19 -3.58
N SER A 141 -15.98 -1.15 -4.28
CA SER A 141 -16.46 -0.94 -5.65
C SER A 141 -17.53 0.14 -5.72
N GLU A 142 -18.50 0.09 -4.81
CA GLU A 142 -19.63 1.02 -4.76
C GLU A 142 -19.19 2.44 -4.41
N PHE A 143 -18.36 2.59 -3.37
CA PHE A 143 -18.05 3.89 -2.79
C PHE A 143 -16.72 4.49 -3.25
N TYR A 144 -15.71 3.71 -3.66
CA TYR A 144 -14.42 4.26 -4.10
C TYR A 144 -14.18 4.13 -5.59
N TRP A 145 -14.52 3.00 -6.21
CA TRP A 145 -14.11 2.75 -7.61
C TRP A 145 -15.12 3.24 -8.63
N ARG A 146 -16.41 2.97 -8.42
CA ARG A 146 -17.46 3.33 -9.37
C ARG A 146 -17.63 4.85 -9.57
N PRO A 147 -17.54 5.70 -8.53
CA PRO A 147 -17.69 7.15 -8.73
C PRO A 147 -16.54 7.76 -9.53
N GLY A 148 -15.32 7.23 -9.41
CA GLY A 148 -14.14 7.79 -10.06
C GLY A 148 -13.95 9.26 -9.67
N ASN A 149 -13.85 10.15 -10.67
CA ASN A 149 -13.65 11.58 -10.46
C ASN A 149 -14.96 12.39 -10.41
N SER A 150 -16.13 11.75 -10.28
CA SER A 150 -17.41 12.46 -10.13
C SER A 150 -17.63 13.00 -8.71
N GLU A 151 -16.79 12.61 -7.75
CA GLU A 151 -16.90 12.93 -6.32
C GLU A 151 -15.52 13.33 -5.78
N GLY A 152 -15.50 14.22 -4.78
CA GLY A 152 -14.27 14.63 -4.12
C GLY A 152 -13.72 13.52 -3.21
N PHE A 153 -12.39 13.39 -3.11
CA PHE A 153 -11.77 12.34 -2.29
C PHE A 153 -12.25 12.31 -0.84
N LEU A 154 -12.42 13.48 -0.21
CA LEU A 154 -12.91 13.55 1.17
C LEU A 154 -14.35 13.07 1.29
N ASP A 155 -15.19 13.41 0.30
CA ASP A 155 -16.58 12.96 0.23
C ASP A 155 -16.66 11.45 0.04
N LEU A 156 -15.79 10.86 -0.81
CA LEU A 156 -15.70 9.40 -0.97
C LEU A 156 -15.43 8.71 0.38
N VAL A 157 -14.46 9.23 1.16
CA VAL A 157 -14.13 8.67 2.48
C VAL A 157 -15.31 8.79 3.44
N GLU A 158 -15.98 9.94 3.45
CA GLU A 158 -17.14 10.18 4.31
C GLU A 158 -18.33 9.31 3.94
N GLN A 159 -18.63 9.16 2.65
CA GLN A 159 -19.69 8.29 2.13
C GLN A 159 -19.46 6.83 2.53
N LEU A 160 -18.24 6.31 2.41
CA LEU A 160 -17.94 4.93 2.80
C LEU A 160 -17.94 4.74 4.32
N THR A 161 -17.27 5.63 5.06
CA THR A 161 -16.96 5.39 6.47
C THR A 161 -17.99 5.99 7.42
N GLY A 162 -18.88 6.85 6.91
CA GLY A 162 -19.88 7.61 7.65
C GLY A 162 -19.33 8.77 8.47
N LYS A 163 -18.04 9.14 8.28
CA LYS A 163 -17.34 10.17 9.05
C LYS A 163 -16.35 10.93 8.17
N PRO A 164 -16.13 12.24 8.40
CA PRO A 164 -15.05 12.98 7.75
C PRO A 164 -13.69 12.31 7.93
N LEU A 165 -12.76 12.56 7.00
CA LEU A 165 -11.40 12.02 7.09
C LEU A 165 -10.68 12.56 8.34
N THR A 166 -10.11 11.66 9.14
CA THR A 166 -9.30 11.98 10.33
C THR A 166 -8.04 11.12 10.38
N ALA A 167 -7.06 11.51 11.20
CA ALA A 167 -5.87 10.70 11.45
C ALA A 167 -6.06 9.69 12.60
N ASP A 168 -7.22 9.70 13.27
CA ASP A 168 -7.42 9.02 14.56
C ASP A 168 -7.17 7.52 14.47
N ALA A 169 -7.67 6.85 13.43
CA ALA A 169 -7.46 5.42 13.22
C ALA A 169 -5.97 5.08 13.02
N TRP A 170 -5.24 5.91 12.26
CA TRP A 170 -3.81 5.70 12.03
C TRP A 170 -2.99 5.94 13.30
N VAL A 171 -3.26 7.04 14.01
CA VAL A 171 -2.61 7.37 15.28
C VAL A 171 -2.92 6.31 16.34
N SER A 172 -4.17 5.86 16.43
CA SER A 172 -4.59 4.81 17.36
C SER A 172 -3.82 3.52 17.10
N ASP A 173 -3.70 3.09 15.84
CA ASP A 173 -2.95 1.88 15.47
C ASP A 173 -1.48 1.95 15.90
N MET A 174 -0.78 3.05 15.58
CA MET A 174 0.63 3.23 15.97
C MET A 174 0.85 3.34 17.49
N ARG A 175 -0.16 3.74 18.26
CA ARG A 175 -0.08 3.88 19.73
C ARG A 175 -0.30 2.56 20.46
N ARG A 176 -0.69 1.50 19.78
CA ARG A 176 -0.91 0.19 20.40
C ARG A 176 0.39 -0.32 21.01
N PRO A 177 0.38 -0.92 22.22
CA PRO A 177 1.56 -1.62 22.71
C PRO A 177 1.95 -2.76 21.76
N THR A 178 3.24 -2.93 21.46
CA THR A 178 3.71 -3.98 20.55
C THR A 178 3.19 -5.37 20.95
N GLU A 179 3.17 -5.70 22.24
CA GLU A 179 2.60 -6.98 22.71
C GLU A 179 1.11 -7.16 22.37
N ALA A 180 0.33 -6.07 22.41
CA ALA A 180 -1.08 -6.12 22.03
C ALA A 180 -1.25 -6.33 20.52
N VAL A 181 -0.32 -5.82 19.70
CA VAL A 181 -0.29 -6.09 18.26
C VAL A 181 0.09 -7.54 18.00
N VAL A 182 1.17 -8.04 18.60
CA VAL A 182 1.60 -9.45 18.49
C VAL A 182 0.45 -10.39 18.83
N LYS A 183 -0.20 -10.20 19.99
CA LYS A 183 -1.32 -11.06 20.41
C LYS A 183 -2.52 -11.01 19.46
N SER A 184 -2.87 -9.82 18.95
CA SER A 184 -3.99 -9.72 18.00
C SER A 184 -3.67 -10.38 16.66
N GLU A 185 -2.45 -10.20 16.17
CA GLU A 185 -2.01 -10.78 14.90
C GLU A 185 -1.80 -12.29 15.02
N GLU A 186 -1.39 -12.81 16.19
CA GLU A 186 -1.31 -14.25 16.46
C GLU A 186 -2.69 -14.89 16.36
N THR A 187 -3.70 -14.24 16.95
CA THR A 187 -5.09 -14.71 16.88
C THR A 187 -5.56 -14.77 15.42
N ARG A 188 -5.34 -13.68 14.67
CA ARG A 188 -5.69 -13.60 13.24
C ARG A 188 -4.93 -14.64 12.41
N PHE A 189 -3.65 -14.82 12.67
CA PHE A 189 -2.79 -15.80 12.02
C PHE A 189 -3.32 -17.22 12.22
N ASN A 190 -3.59 -17.60 13.46
CA ASN A 190 -4.12 -18.93 13.78
C ASN A 190 -5.48 -19.19 13.13
N ASP A 191 -6.36 -18.18 13.10
CA ASP A 191 -7.65 -18.31 12.43
C ASP A 191 -7.53 -18.34 10.90
N GLY A 192 -6.58 -17.59 10.34
CA GLY A 192 -6.24 -17.66 8.92
C GLY A 192 -5.68 -19.02 8.53
N ALA A 193 -4.78 -19.59 9.35
CA ALA A 193 -4.18 -20.90 9.13
C ALA A 193 -5.24 -22.01 9.12
N LYS A 194 -6.23 -21.97 10.03
CA LYS A 194 -7.34 -22.92 10.06
C LYS A 194 -8.21 -22.86 8.81
N LYS A 195 -8.42 -21.67 8.24
CA LYS A 195 -9.24 -21.48 7.03
C LYS A 195 -8.49 -21.91 5.76
N GLY A 196 -7.18 -21.70 5.72
CA GLY A 196 -6.39 -21.90 4.51
C GLY A 196 -6.70 -20.86 3.42
N PRO A 197 -5.99 -20.90 2.28
CA PRO A 197 -6.24 -19.99 1.19
C PRO A 197 -7.59 -20.28 0.52
N ALA A 198 -8.34 -19.24 0.16
CA ALA A 198 -9.59 -19.39 -0.58
C ALA A 198 -9.37 -19.99 -1.99
N ILE A 199 -8.19 -19.76 -2.57
CA ILE A 199 -7.75 -20.34 -3.83
C ILE A 199 -6.54 -21.22 -3.53
N SER A 200 -6.65 -22.52 -3.82
CA SER A 200 -5.56 -23.46 -3.55
C SER A 200 -4.32 -23.16 -4.39
N PRO A 201 -3.10 -23.34 -3.84
CA PRO A 201 -1.87 -23.16 -4.61
C PRO A 201 -1.88 -23.99 -5.90
N GLY A 202 -1.54 -23.35 -7.02
CA GLY A 202 -1.53 -23.99 -8.34
C GLY A 202 -2.90 -24.16 -8.99
N SER A 203 -4.00 -23.80 -8.31
CA SER A 203 -5.32 -23.73 -8.95
C SER A 203 -5.43 -22.53 -9.88
N GLU A 204 -6.29 -22.66 -10.88
CA GLU A 204 -6.63 -21.58 -11.79
C GLU A 204 -7.40 -20.49 -11.04
N VAL A 205 -7.05 -19.22 -11.32
CA VAL A 205 -7.73 -18.05 -10.76
C VAL A 205 -8.66 -17.50 -11.83
N ASP A 206 -9.96 -17.52 -11.58
CA ASP A 206 -10.92 -16.73 -12.35
C ASP A 206 -11.18 -15.40 -11.61
N MET A 207 -10.75 -14.31 -12.23
CA MET A 207 -10.91 -12.97 -11.70
C MET A 207 -12.20 -12.29 -12.18
N GLY A 208 -13.02 -12.97 -13.00
CA GLY A 208 -14.22 -12.38 -13.62
C GLY A 208 -13.90 -11.19 -14.52
N MET A 209 -12.67 -11.14 -15.07
CA MET A 209 -12.19 -10.04 -15.91
C MET A 209 -11.43 -10.57 -17.13
N ASN A 210 -11.48 -9.80 -18.22
CA ASN A 210 -10.57 -10.00 -19.36
C ASN A 210 -9.27 -9.21 -19.10
N VAL A 211 -8.15 -9.92 -19.05
CA VAL A 211 -6.82 -9.33 -18.92
C VAL A 211 -6.07 -9.44 -20.25
N LYS A 212 -5.68 -8.29 -20.79
CA LYS A 212 -4.83 -8.18 -21.98
C LYS A 212 -3.46 -7.62 -21.60
N MET A 213 -2.41 -8.29 -22.04
CA MET A 213 -1.03 -7.80 -21.91
C MET A 213 -0.60 -7.26 -23.28
N VAL A 214 -0.26 -5.97 -23.33
CA VAL A 214 0.04 -5.25 -24.57
C VAL A 214 1.45 -4.65 -24.53
N HIS A 215 2.09 -4.55 -25.70
CA HIS A 215 3.34 -3.83 -25.90
C HIS A 215 3.16 -2.82 -27.03
N GLY A 216 2.98 -1.54 -26.67
CA GLY A 216 2.49 -0.54 -27.62
C GLY A 216 1.11 -0.96 -28.14
N ASP A 217 1.00 -1.14 -29.45
CA ASP A 217 -0.24 -1.57 -30.13
C ASP A 217 -0.36 -3.10 -30.29
N GLU A 218 0.68 -3.86 -29.92
CA GLU A 218 0.68 -5.32 -30.06
C GLU A 218 0.04 -6.00 -28.84
N THR A 219 -0.99 -6.82 -29.06
CA THR A 219 -1.51 -7.72 -28.02
C THR A 219 -0.65 -8.97 -27.92
N ILE A 220 0.06 -9.12 -26.81
CA ILE A 220 0.95 -10.25 -26.55
C ILE A 220 0.15 -11.48 -26.07
N SER A 221 -0.78 -11.24 -25.17
CA SER A 221 -1.68 -12.26 -24.63
C SER A 221 -3.01 -11.65 -24.18
N ASP A 222 -4.06 -12.46 -24.23
CA ASP A 222 -5.43 -12.07 -23.90
C ASP A 222 -6.10 -13.26 -23.20
N SER A 223 -6.49 -13.08 -21.94
CA SER A 223 -7.06 -14.17 -21.13
C SER A 223 -8.39 -14.71 -21.69
N ALA A 224 -9.10 -13.96 -22.52
CA ALA A 224 -10.31 -14.44 -23.19
C ALA A 224 -10.00 -15.27 -24.46
N VAL A 225 -8.80 -15.15 -25.02
CA VAL A 225 -8.37 -15.90 -26.22
C VAL A 225 -7.48 -17.09 -25.84
N ASP A 226 -6.58 -16.89 -24.88
CA ASP A 226 -5.60 -17.90 -24.44
C ASP A 226 -6.21 -18.92 -23.44
N GLY A 227 -7.50 -18.82 -23.15
CA GLY A 227 -8.30 -19.79 -22.39
C GLY A 227 -8.33 -19.55 -20.88
N SER A 228 -7.27 -18.98 -20.30
CA SER A 228 -7.24 -18.60 -18.88
C SER A 228 -6.26 -17.46 -18.59
N PHE A 229 -6.42 -16.84 -17.42
CA PHE A 229 -5.43 -15.86 -16.94
C PHE A 229 -4.03 -16.48 -16.77
N ALA A 230 -3.97 -17.73 -16.31
CA ALA A 230 -2.71 -18.44 -16.15
C ALA A 230 -2.03 -18.72 -17.51
N ALA A 231 -2.81 -19.12 -18.52
CA ALA A 231 -2.31 -19.33 -19.87
C ALA A 231 -1.81 -18.03 -20.52
N ALA A 232 -2.59 -16.96 -20.45
CA ALA A 232 -2.18 -15.64 -20.93
C ALA A 232 -0.89 -15.16 -20.22
N SER A 233 -0.83 -15.31 -18.89
CA SER A 233 0.36 -14.96 -18.10
C SER A 233 1.60 -15.76 -18.51
N ASN A 234 1.45 -17.06 -18.81
CA ASN A 234 2.57 -17.90 -19.26
C ASN A 234 3.05 -17.50 -20.66
N LYS A 235 2.12 -17.17 -21.57
CA LYS A 235 2.44 -16.64 -22.90
C LYS A 235 3.20 -15.31 -22.81
N PHE A 236 2.73 -14.39 -21.98
CA PHE A 236 3.42 -13.13 -21.71
C PHE A 236 4.84 -13.35 -21.14
N LYS A 237 5.00 -14.23 -20.13
CA LYS A 237 6.32 -14.58 -19.57
C LYS A 237 7.27 -15.13 -20.63
N ALA A 238 6.78 -16.00 -21.52
CA ALA A 238 7.57 -16.55 -22.61
C ALA A 238 8.01 -15.46 -23.60
N TRP A 239 7.12 -14.53 -23.94
CA TRP A 239 7.44 -13.37 -24.78
C TRP A 239 8.51 -12.48 -24.14
N VAL A 240 8.35 -12.11 -22.86
CA VAL A 240 9.35 -11.29 -22.13
C VAL A 240 10.72 -11.96 -22.15
N ARG A 241 10.79 -13.26 -21.86
CA ARG A 241 12.04 -14.04 -21.92
C ARG A 241 12.66 -13.99 -23.30
N LYS A 242 11.88 -14.22 -24.35
CA LYS A 242 12.36 -14.20 -25.73
C LYS A 242 12.88 -12.81 -26.15
N VAL A 243 12.14 -11.76 -25.84
CA VAL A 243 12.42 -10.40 -26.34
C VAL A 243 13.54 -9.71 -25.57
N TYR A 244 13.56 -9.82 -24.24
CA TYR A 244 14.50 -9.08 -23.40
C TYR A 244 15.66 -9.93 -22.86
N PHE A 245 15.52 -11.26 -22.86
CA PHE A 245 16.52 -12.17 -22.26
C PHE A 245 17.01 -13.25 -23.24
N GLY A 246 16.51 -13.31 -24.47
CA GLY A 246 16.76 -14.38 -25.45
C GLY A 246 18.18 -14.48 -26.01
N GLY A 247 19.13 -13.70 -25.50
CA GLY A 247 20.55 -13.73 -25.85
C GLY A 247 21.49 -14.14 -24.71
N GLN A 248 20.96 -14.49 -23.53
CA GLN A 248 21.75 -14.95 -22.39
C GLN A 248 21.30 -16.36 -22.00
N ASN A 249 22.03 -17.35 -22.52
CA ASN A 249 22.09 -18.71 -21.96
C ASN A 249 23.43 -18.89 -21.27
#